data_AF-A0A939QYE6-F1
#
_entry.id   AF-A0A939QYE6-F1
#
_cell.length_a   1.000
_cell.length_b   1.000
_cell.length_c   1.000
_cell.angle_alpha   90.00
_cell.angle_beta   90.00
_cell.angle_gamma   90.00
#
_symmetry.space_group_name_H-M   'P 1'
#
loop_
_entity.id
_entity.type
_entity.pdbx_description
1 polymer ?
#
loop_
_entity_poly.entity_id
_entity_poly.type
_entity_poly.pdbx_seq_one_letter_code
_entity_poly.pdbx_strand_id
1 'polypeptide(L)'
;MKHIAIISVMIVSLACMSCMNKTDVTPSEQTERLDSFPNGQSESSASIVATQSGITAEMAYNGVNNYCHKTYDWSVAKENPSIMYVQMGEETEAEYKVIFRSYTGSFVYFFVNKETGKTRMVEHVPSLNIEEESGTIDLREYLK
;
A
#
# COMPACT_ATOMS: atom_id res chain seq x y z
N MET A 1 16.51 5.29 47.27
CA MET A 1 16.28 6.13 46.07
C MET A 1 17.09 5.55 44.93
N LYS A 2 16.46 5.49 43.76
CA LYS A 2 16.75 4.62 42.61
C LYS A 2 18.07 4.98 41.92
N HIS A 3 18.90 4.00 41.61
CA HIS A 3 19.80 4.07 40.46
C HIS A 3 19.66 2.79 39.64
N ILE A 4 18.99 2.96 38.51
CA ILE A 4 18.88 2.04 37.39
C ILE A 4 20.09 2.31 36.49
N ALA A 5 20.81 1.27 36.10
CA ALA A 5 21.67 1.33 34.91
C ALA A 5 21.45 0.06 34.10
N ILE A 6 20.93 0.30 32.90
CA ILE A 6 20.35 -0.67 31.97
C ILE A 6 21.47 -1.34 31.18
N ILE A 7 21.26 -2.64 30.97
CA ILE A 7 22.06 -3.60 30.22
C ILE A 7 22.21 -3.13 28.76
N SER A 8 23.44 -2.88 28.34
CA SER A 8 23.79 -2.55 26.94
C SER A 8 24.14 -3.85 26.21
N VAL A 9 23.17 -4.43 25.49
CA VAL A 9 23.38 -5.51 24.52
C VAL A 9 23.27 -4.89 23.13
N MET A 10 24.42 -4.51 22.56
CA MET A 10 24.51 -4.20 21.13
C MET A 10 24.98 -5.44 20.38
N ILE A 11 24.02 -6.19 19.86
CA ILE A 11 24.25 -7.18 18.80
C ILE A 11 24.24 -6.39 17.49
N VAL A 12 25.42 -6.04 16.99
CA VAL A 12 25.59 -5.49 15.64
C VAL A 12 25.63 -6.68 14.69
N SER A 13 24.48 -6.98 14.09
CA SER A 13 24.34 -7.94 13.01
C SER A 13 24.60 -7.22 11.70
N LEU A 14 25.79 -7.43 11.12
CA LEU A 14 26.18 -6.84 9.84
C LEU A 14 25.80 -7.82 8.71
N ALA A 15 24.86 -7.39 7.88
CA ALA A 15 24.40 -8.08 6.69
C ALA A 15 25.49 -8.15 5.61
N CYS A 16 25.54 -9.25 4.86
CA CYS A 16 26.05 -9.26 3.48
C CYS A 16 25.11 -10.13 2.63
N MET A 17 24.29 -9.44 1.84
CA MET A 17 23.44 -10.00 0.79
C MET A 17 24.19 -9.84 -0.54
N SER A 18 24.42 -10.94 -1.26
CA SER A 18 24.65 -10.90 -2.71
C SER A 18 24.68 -12.30 -3.31
N CYS A 19 23.72 -12.58 -4.19
CA CYS A 19 23.86 -13.48 -5.33
C CYS A 19 23.02 -12.93 -6.47
N MET A 20 23.71 -12.50 -7.53
CA MET A 20 23.14 -12.01 -8.78
C MET A 20 22.34 -13.09 -9.52
N ASN A 21 21.14 -12.74 -9.99
CA ASN A 21 20.48 -13.46 -11.08
C ASN A 21 21.12 -13.04 -12.42
N LYS A 22 21.61 -14.01 -13.19
CA LYS A 22 21.86 -13.87 -14.63
C LYS A 22 20.72 -14.55 -15.38
N THR A 23 19.88 -13.77 -16.03
CA THR A 23 18.98 -14.24 -17.09
C THR A 23 19.70 -14.12 -18.43
N ASP A 24 19.96 -15.26 -19.04
CA ASP A 24 20.43 -15.39 -20.42
C ASP A 24 19.22 -15.22 -21.38
N VAL A 25 19.39 -14.42 -22.42
CA VAL A 25 18.37 -14.14 -23.44
C VAL A 25 18.85 -14.75 -24.75
N THR A 26 18.13 -15.74 -25.26
CA THR A 26 18.33 -16.28 -26.61
C THR A 26 16.98 -16.27 -27.35
N PRO A 27 16.86 -15.64 -28.52
CA PRO A 27 15.64 -15.67 -29.32
C PRO A 27 15.73 -16.72 -30.44
N SER A 28 14.64 -17.45 -30.70
CA SER A 28 14.43 -18.18 -31.96
C SER A 28 12.94 -18.43 -32.20
N GLU A 29 12.44 -17.71 -33.21
CA GLU A 29 11.52 -18.09 -34.29
C GLU A 29 10.33 -19.07 -34.10
N GLN A 30 9.22 -18.60 -34.69
CA GLN A 30 8.37 -19.27 -35.69
C GLN A 30 6.99 -19.84 -35.30
N THR A 31 5.99 -19.23 -35.97
CA THR A 31 4.98 -19.90 -36.82
C THR A 31 3.56 -20.13 -36.28
N GLU A 32 2.67 -19.23 -36.73
CA GLU A 32 1.41 -19.43 -37.47
C GLU A 32 0.24 -20.30 -36.92
N ARG A 33 -0.93 -19.64 -36.99
CA ARG A 33 -2.30 -20.11 -37.35
C ARG A 33 -3.36 -20.35 -36.26
N LEU A 34 -4.48 -19.67 -36.55
CA LEU A 34 -5.84 -19.78 -36.03
C LEU A 34 -6.35 -21.23 -36.04
N ASP A 35 -7.04 -21.62 -34.97
CA ASP A 35 -8.34 -22.26 -35.09
C ASP A 35 -9.19 -21.95 -33.83
N SER A 36 -10.31 -21.29 -34.07
CA SER A 36 -11.42 -21.09 -33.13
C SER A 36 -12.18 -22.41 -32.97
N PHE A 37 -12.82 -22.68 -31.82
CA PHE A 37 -14.15 -23.33 -31.67
C PHE A 37 -14.51 -23.46 -30.16
N PRO A 38 -15.80 -23.61 -29.78
CA PRO A 38 -16.42 -22.66 -28.85
C PRO A 38 -16.98 -23.25 -27.54
N ASN A 39 -17.44 -22.32 -26.71
CA ASN A 39 -18.64 -22.39 -25.86
C ASN A 39 -18.59 -23.18 -24.53
N GLY A 40 -18.93 -22.45 -23.46
CA GLY A 40 -19.90 -22.94 -22.50
C GLY A 40 -19.37 -23.36 -21.12
N GLN A 41 -19.72 -22.52 -20.14
CA GLN A 41 -20.24 -22.91 -18.82
C GLN A 41 -19.22 -23.27 -17.73
N SER A 42 -19.18 -22.44 -16.68
CA SER A 42 -19.74 -22.80 -15.37
C SER A 42 -19.43 -21.67 -14.38
N GLU A 43 -20.46 -21.00 -13.89
CA GLU A 43 -20.44 -20.43 -12.54
C GLU A 43 -20.13 -21.59 -11.59
N SER A 44 -18.95 -21.59 -10.98
CA SER A 44 -18.68 -22.43 -9.83
C SER A 44 -18.05 -21.57 -8.76
N SER A 45 -18.92 -21.24 -7.81
CA SER A 45 -18.63 -20.67 -6.51
C SER A 45 -17.40 -21.33 -5.89
N ALA A 46 -16.31 -20.57 -5.82
CA ALA A 46 -15.32 -20.72 -4.79
C ALA A 46 -15.25 -19.37 -4.09
N SER A 47 -16.19 -19.13 -3.16
CA SER A 47 -15.88 -18.27 -2.04
C SER A 47 -14.77 -18.98 -1.26
N ILE A 48 -13.54 -18.78 -1.72
CA ILE A 48 -12.37 -18.90 -0.89
C ILE A 48 -12.64 -17.93 0.26
N VAL A 49 -13.08 -18.49 1.39
CA VAL A 49 -12.88 -17.85 2.68
C VAL A 49 -11.37 -17.75 2.78
N ALA A 50 -10.83 -16.66 2.23
CA ALA A 50 -9.46 -16.29 2.39
C ALA A 50 -9.28 -16.26 3.90
N THR A 51 -8.55 -17.23 4.43
CA THR A 51 -7.86 -17.10 5.71
C THR A 51 -7.36 -15.67 5.69
N GLN A 52 -7.88 -14.80 6.56
CA GLN A 52 -7.55 -13.37 6.48
C GLN A 52 -6.06 -13.23 6.76
N SER A 53 -5.24 -13.41 5.73
CA SER A 53 -3.87 -12.99 5.70
C SER A 53 -3.93 -11.49 6.01
N GLY A 54 -3.01 -11.04 6.85
CA GLY A 54 -2.86 -9.62 7.11
C GLY A 54 -2.85 -8.81 5.81
N ILE A 55 -3.17 -7.54 5.94
CA ILE A 55 -2.99 -6.55 4.89
C ILE A 55 -1.55 -6.61 4.39
N THR A 56 -1.36 -6.71 3.08
CA THR A 56 -0.06 -6.54 2.43
C THR A 56 0.17 -5.06 2.12
N ALA A 57 1.42 -4.66 1.82
CA ALA A 57 1.73 -3.30 1.41
C ALA A 57 0.93 -2.86 0.16
N GLU A 58 0.76 -3.78 -0.80
CA GLU A 58 -0.05 -3.54 -2.00
C GLU A 58 -1.53 -3.32 -1.66
N MET A 59 -2.09 -4.13 -0.75
CA MET A 59 -3.45 -3.91 -0.26
C MET A 59 -3.57 -2.56 0.45
N ALA A 60 -2.59 -2.19 1.29
CA ALA A 60 -2.58 -0.88 1.94
C ALA A 60 -2.62 0.27 0.92
N TYR A 61 -1.73 0.24 -0.08
CA TYR A 61 -1.71 1.23 -1.15
C TYR A 61 -3.03 1.27 -1.92
N ASN A 62 -3.49 0.13 -2.42
CA ASN A 62 -4.69 0.05 -3.27
C ASN A 62 -5.95 0.49 -2.51
N GLY A 63 -6.12 0.05 -1.26
CA GLY A 63 -7.27 0.43 -0.45
C GLY A 63 -7.31 1.93 -0.14
N VAL A 64 -6.16 2.54 0.19
CA VAL A 64 -6.08 3.99 0.42
C VAL A 64 -6.27 4.75 -0.89
N ASN A 65 -5.70 4.27 -1.98
CA ASN A 65 -5.88 4.87 -3.30
C ASN A 65 -7.37 4.88 -3.70
N ASN A 66 -8.06 3.76 -3.51
CA ASN A 66 -9.50 3.63 -3.79
C ASN A 66 -10.35 4.53 -2.87
N TYR A 67 -10.03 4.57 -1.58
CA TYR A 67 -10.65 5.51 -0.64
C TYR A 67 -10.53 6.96 -1.12
N CYS A 68 -9.32 7.37 -1.51
CA CYS A 68 -9.07 8.73 -1.98
C CYS A 68 -9.78 9.02 -3.31
N HIS A 69 -9.84 8.05 -4.23
CA HIS A 69 -10.58 8.17 -5.51
C HIS A 69 -12.10 8.25 -5.34
N LYS A 70 -12.63 7.71 -4.26
CA LYS A 70 -14.06 7.83 -3.92
C LYS A 70 -14.38 9.14 -3.19
N THR A 71 -13.45 9.64 -2.39
CA THR A 71 -13.69 10.75 -1.45
C THR A 71 -13.38 12.12 -2.05
N TYR A 72 -12.36 12.22 -2.90
CA TYR A 72 -11.88 13.49 -3.45
C TYR A 72 -12.12 13.57 -4.96
N ASP A 73 -12.20 14.78 -5.50
CA ASP A 73 -12.24 15.00 -6.95
C ASP A 73 -10.82 14.91 -7.54
N TRP A 74 -10.61 13.92 -8.40
CA TRP A 74 -9.34 13.67 -9.08
C TRP A 74 -9.20 14.40 -10.43
N SER A 75 -10.21 15.20 -10.83
CA SER A 75 -10.14 15.99 -12.06
C SER A 75 -8.87 16.85 -12.12
N VAL A 76 -8.50 17.47 -10.99
CA VAL A 76 -7.32 18.33 -10.82
C VAL A 76 -6.01 17.56 -11.05
N ALA A 77 -5.95 16.29 -10.66
CA ALA A 77 -4.76 15.44 -10.84
C ALA A 77 -4.50 15.07 -12.31
N LYS A 78 -5.52 15.11 -13.17
CA LYS A 78 -5.37 14.81 -14.61
C LYS A 78 -4.52 15.85 -15.33
N GLU A 79 -4.69 17.12 -14.97
CA GLU A 79 -3.95 18.23 -15.55
C GLU A 79 -2.58 18.40 -14.90
N ASN A 80 -2.47 18.09 -13.61
CA ASN A 80 -1.22 18.17 -12.88
C ASN A 80 -1.10 17.03 -11.84
N PRO A 81 -0.49 15.88 -12.20
CA PRO A 81 -0.38 14.73 -11.30
C PRO A 81 0.59 14.98 -10.13
N SER A 82 1.43 16.01 -10.20
CA SER A 82 2.39 16.32 -9.12
C SER A 82 1.74 16.97 -7.89
N ILE A 83 0.54 17.55 -8.03
CA ILE A 83 -0.14 18.25 -6.95
C ILE A 83 -1.17 17.37 -6.22
N MET A 84 -1.48 16.19 -6.70
CA MET A 84 -2.40 15.29 -6.01
C MET A 84 -2.07 13.85 -6.32
N TYR A 85 -1.70 13.08 -5.30
CA TYR A 85 -1.24 11.70 -5.46
C TYR A 85 -1.35 10.90 -4.17
N VAL A 86 -1.26 9.57 -4.31
CA VAL A 86 -1.09 8.63 -3.20
C VAL A 86 0.27 7.96 -3.36
N GLN A 87 0.99 7.77 -2.26
CA GLN A 87 2.26 7.07 -2.24
C GLN A 87 2.45 6.28 -0.95
N MET A 88 3.33 5.28 -0.97
CA MET A 88 3.78 4.63 0.26
C MET A 88 4.68 5.58 1.06
N GLY A 89 4.54 5.53 2.38
CA GLY A 89 5.42 6.18 3.34
C GLY A 89 6.27 5.16 4.10
N GLU A 90 6.90 5.62 5.18
CA GLU A 90 7.65 4.77 6.09
C GLU A 90 6.72 3.81 6.84
N GLU A 91 7.02 2.52 6.77
CA GLU A 91 6.28 1.50 7.51
C GLU A 91 6.93 1.17 8.86
N THR A 92 6.13 0.60 9.76
CA THR A 92 6.59 -0.03 11.00
C THR A 92 6.31 -1.53 10.97
N GLU A 93 6.66 -2.26 12.03
CA GLU A 93 6.30 -3.67 12.14
C GLU A 93 4.78 -3.90 12.19
N ALA A 94 4.02 -2.97 12.78
CA ALA A 94 2.59 -3.12 13.02
C ALA A 94 1.70 -2.40 11.99
N GLU A 95 2.22 -1.39 11.30
CA GLU A 95 1.44 -0.52 10.42
C GLU A 95 2.16 -0.20 9.10
N TYR A 96 1.40 -0.12 8.00
CA TYR A 96 1.85 0.59 6.81
C TYR A 96 1.45 2.05 6.92
N LYS A 97 2.33 2.97 6.51
CA LYS A 97 1.96 4.36 6.27
C LYS A 97 1.71 4.56 4.78
N VAL A 98 0.54 5.05 4.43
CA VAL A 98 0.23 5.54 3.08
C VAL A 98 -0.03 7.03 3.17
N ILE A 99 0.47 7.80 2.21
CA ILE A 99 0.41 9.25 2.21
C ILE A 99 -0.41 9.69 1.02
N PHE A 100 -1.48 10.42 1.27
CA PHE A 100 -2.21 11.17 0.26
C PHE A 100 -1.75 12.63 0.31
N ARG A 101 -1.36 13.19 -0.83
CA ARG A 101 -1.19 14.64 -1.01
C ARG A 101 -2.45 15.18 -1.68
N SER A 102 -3.09 16.15 -1.05
CA SER A 102 -4.22 16.89 -1.62
C SER A 102 -3.74 18.01 -2.56
N TYR A 103 -4.64 18.49 -3.43
CA TYR A 103 -4.34 19.60 -4.34
C TYR A 103 -4.02 20.92 -3.62
N THR A 104 -4.51 21.11 -2.39
CA THR A 104 -4.20 22.28 -1.55
C THR A 104 -2.82 22.21 -0.90
N GLY A 105 -2.14 21.07 -1.00
CA GLY A 105 -0.81 20.85 -0.41
C GLY A 105 -0.84 20.28 1.02
N SER A 106 -2.03 20.03 1.59
CA SER A 106 -2.15 19.24 2.82
C SER A 106 -1.87 17.76 2.54
N PHE A 107 -1.36 17.05 3.54
CA PHE A 107 -1.19 15.61 3.52
C PHE A 107 -2.21 14.93 4.43
N VAL A 108 -2.66 13.74 4.04
CA VAL A 108 -3.34 12.82 4.94
C VAL A 108 -2.49 11.57 5.07
N TYR A 109 -2.08 11.26 6.31
CA TYR A 109 -1.33 10.07 6.66
C TYR A 109 -2.31 8.98 7.11
N PHE A 110 -2.30 7.88 6.38
CA PHE A 110 -3.09 6.69 6.67
C PHE A 110 -2.17 5.67 7.35
N PHE A 111 -2.42 5.41 8.63
CA PHE A 111 -1.74 4.39 9.41
C PHE A 111 -2.60 3.12 9.39
N VAL A 112 -2.24 2.19 8.52
CA VAL A 112 -3.00 0.97 8.24
C VAL A 112 -2.47 -0.16 9.11
N ASN A 113 -3.28 -0.67 10.03
CA ASN A 113 -2.91 -1.83 10.83
C ASN A 113 -2.76 -3.09 9.95
N LYS A 114 -1.59 -3.75 10.00
CA LYS A 114 -1.26 -4.87 9.11
C LYS A 114 -2.14 -6.10 9.35
N GLU A 115 -2.65 -6.32 10.55
CA GLU A 115 -3.50 -7.48 10.84
C GLU A 115 -4.98 -7.18 10.54
N THR A 116 -5.44 -6.02 10.99
CA THR A 116 -6.87 -5.72 11.10
C THR A 116 -7.37 -4.74 10.04
N GLY A 117 -6.53 -4.11 9.22
CA GLY A 117 -6.96 -3.15 8.19
C GLY A 117 -7.66 -1.89 8.73
N LYS A 118 -7.88 -1.79 10.05
CA LYS A 118 -8.31 -0.55 10.69
C LYS A 118 -7.25 0.50 10.43
N THR A 119 -7.68 1.63 9.90
CA THR A 119 -6.80 2.69 9.43
C THR A 119 -7.12 3.97 10.16
N ARG A 120 -6.13 4.54 10.83
CA ARG A 120 -6.21 5.87 11.46
C ARG A 120 -5.70 6.92 10.48
N MET A 121 -6.39 8.06 10.40
CA MET A 121 -6.05 9.16 9.51
C MET A 121 -5.58 10.36 10.32
N VAL A 122 -4.47 10.96 9.88
CA VAL A 122 -3.97 12.23 10.42
C VAL A 122 -3.80 13.20 9.26
N GLU A 123 -4.48 14.33 9.31
CA GLU A 123 -4.23 15.44 8.40
C GLU A 123 -3.03 16.25 8.91
N HIS A 124 -2.10 16.55 8.01
CA HIS A 124 -0.97 17.42 8.25
C HIS A 124 -1.00 18.57 7.24
N VAL A 125 -0.98 19.81 7.74
CA VAL A 125 -0.96 21.04 6.92
C VAL A 125 0.41 21.71 7.09
N PRO A 126 1.38 21.48 6.17
CA PRO A 126 2.75 21.95 6.36
C PRO A 126 2.88 23.46 6.50
N SER A 127 2.08 24.22 5.75
CA SER A 127 2.11 25.69 5.76
C SER A 127 1.69 26.29 7.10
N LEU A 128 0.89 25.56 7.88
CA LEU A 128 0.40 25.98 9.19
C LEU A 128 1.10 25.23 10.34
N ASN A 129 1.89 24.21 10.02
CA ASN A 129 2.51 23.30 10.99
C ASN A 129 1.47 22.70 11.96
N ILE A 130 0.34 22.25 11.42
CA ILE A 130 -0.76 21.62 12.16
C ILE A 130 -0.82 20.14 11.81
N GLU A 131 -1.06 19.30 12.82
CA GLU A 131 -1.42 17.90 12.69
C GLU A 131 -2.70 17.63 13.48
N GLU A 132 -3.69 17.01 12.84
CA GLU A 132 -5.00 16.73 13.43
C GLU A 132 -5.47 15.32 13.05
N GLU A 133 -6.06 14.60 14.00
CA GLU A 133 -6.67 13.31 13.71
C GLU A 133 -7.98 13.51 12.95
N SER A 134 -8.02 13.02 11.70
CA SER A 134 -9.15 13.23 10.78
C SER A 134 -10.12 12.05 10.72
N GLY A 135 -9.91 11.05 11.57
CA GLY A 135 -10.84 9.93 11.80
C GLY A 135 -10.26 8.56 11.48
N THR A 136 -11.15 7.57 11.33
CA THR A 136 -10.77 6.17 11.08
C THR A 136 -11.63 5.53 10.00
N ILE A 137 -11.05 4.63 9.22
CA ILE A 137 -11.75 3.81 8.21
C ILE A 137 -11.39 2.33 8.36
N ASP A 138 -12.24 1.44 7.84
CA ASP A 138 -11.85 0.06 7.56
C ASP A 138 -11.37 -0.04 6.11
N LEU A 139 -10.07 -0.29 5.93
CA LEU A 139 -9.46 -0.37 4.60
C LEU A 139 -10.10 -1.46 3.74
N ARG A 140 -10.59 -2.55 4.35
CA ARG A 140 -11.13 -3.68 3.60
C ARG A 140 -12.38 -3.34 2.81
N GLU A 141 -13.09 -2.29 3.19
CA GLU A 141 -14.24 -1.78 2.43
C GLU A 141 -13.84 -1.20 1.07
N TYR A 142 -12.56 -0.86 0.89
CA TYR A 142 -12.01 -0.20 -0.29
C TYR A 142 -11.11 -1.12 -1.14
N LEU A 143 -11.05 -2.42 -0.84
CA LEU A 143 -10.25 -3.41 -1.59
C LEU A 143 -11.04 -4.18 -2.67
N LYS A 144 -12.27 -3.77 -2.94
CA LYS A 144 -13.18 -4.45 -3.88
C LYS A 144 -13.11 -3.89 -5.28
#